data_AF-A0AAN6NV29-F1
#
_entry.id   AF-A0AAN6NV29-F1
#
_cell.length_a   1.000
_cell.length_b   1.000
_cell.length_c   1.000
_cell.angle_alpha   90.00
_cell.angle_beta   90.00
_cell.angle_gamma   90.00
#
_symmetry.space_group_name_H-M   'P 1'
#
loop_
_entity.id
_entity.type
_entity.pdbx_description
1 polymer ?
#
loop_
_entity_poly.entity_id
_entity_poly.type
_entity_poly.pdbx_seq_one_letter_code
_entity_poly.pdbx_strand_id
1 'polypeptide(L)'
;MSMTDDIGEQGSCTTCTFSEDFSNYWTAVMFFKHPNGTYKRVPIMQNSALPNGINGGMTIYYTQQDFNSNGNQKITAFKPSFRMTVGSPTTNGLNDAKGHAGLRFVCLTDKNTRLPELPDFPTKPCKGGIMTVHHFPSCWDGKNLDSPDHQSHMYNTAKEAFSPAGPCPASHPVRMPQVAYETLWDTTQFTNVWPKDGSNPFVLSYGDNKGYGTHAD
;
A
#
# COMPACT_ATOMS: atom_id res chain seq x y z
N MET A 1 -11.30 7.31 -23.08
CA MET A 1 -11.92 6.47 -22.03
C MET A 1 -12.74 7.38 -21.15
N SER A 2 -14.02 7.09 -20.96
CA SER A 2 -14.87 7.88 -20.05
C SER A 2 -14.58 7.45 -18.61
N MET A 3 -14.62 8.37 -17.65
CA MET A 3 -14.47 8.05 -16.23
C MET A 3 -15.64 7.19 -15.68
N THR A 4 -16.67 6.95 -16.50
CA THR A 4 -17.85 6.14 -16.17
C THR A 4 -17.74 4.67 -16.53
N ASP A 5 -16.77 4.31 -17.38
CA ASP A 5 -16.65 2.93 -17.86
C ASP A 5 -16.00 2.06 -16.77
N ASP A 6 -16.50 0.84 -16.59
CA ASP A 6 -15.81 -0.15 -15.75
C ASP A 6 -14.56 -0.62 -16.48
N ILE A 7 -13.39 -0.23 -15.96
CA ILE A 7 -12.10 -0.58 -16.56
C ILE A 7 -11.79 -2.06 -16.34
N GLY A 8 -12.26 -2.68 -15.24
CA GLY A 8 -12.03 -4.09 -14.96
C GLY A 8 -12.68 -4.99 -16.01
N GLU A 9 -13.90 -4.65 -16.42
CA GLU A 9 -14.65 -5.37 -17.47
C GLU A 9 -14.07 -5.19 -18.88
N GLN A 10 -13.12 -4.26 -19.08
CA GLN A 10 -12.39 -4.12 -20.34
C GLN A 10 -11.14 -5.02 -20.42
N GLY A 11 -10.71 -5.58 -19.28
CA GLY A 11 -9.59 -6.49 -19.21
C GLY A 11 -9.93 -7.86 -19.80
N SER A 12 -9.08 -8.37 -20.68
CA SER A 12 -9.16 -9.76 -21.18
C SER A 12 -8.16 -10.70 -20.50
N CYS A 13 -7.30 -10.17 -19.64
CA CYS A 13 -6.31 -10.90 -18.86
C CYS A 13 -6.00 -10.14 -17.56
N THR A 14 -5.51 -10.86 -16.55
CA THR A 14 -5.01 -10.28 -15.29
C THR A 14 -3.60 -10.77 -14.99
N THR A 15 -2.82 -9.95 -14.27
CA THR A 15 -1.52 -10.35 -13.70
C THR A 15 -1.66 -10.90 -12.27
N CYS A 16 -2.85 -10.87 -11.69
CA CYS A 16 -3.13 -11.43 -10.37
C CYS A 16 -3.02 -12.96 -10.36
N THR A 17 -2.64 -13.51 -9.20
CA THR A 17 -2.65 -14.97 -9.00
C THR A 17 -4.08 -15.53 -9.04
N PHE A 18 -5.06 -14.75 -8.58
CA PHE A 18 -6.47 -15.07 -8.73
C PHE A 18 -6.97 -14.54 -10.08
N SER A 19 -7.39 -15.44 -10.96
CA SER A 19 -7.75 -15.12 -12.35
C SER A 19 -9.04 -14.32 -12.50
N GLU A 20 -9.85 -14.28 -11.44
CA GLU A 20 -11.12 -13.57 -11.37
C GLU A 20 -10.95 -12.09 -11.00
N ASP A 21 -9.75 -11.69 -10.57
CA ASP A 21 -9.48 -10.31 -10.18
C ASP A 21 -8.94 -9.48 -11.35
N PHE A 22 -9.79 -8.59 -11.87
CA PHE A 22 -9.49 -7.62 -12.92
C PHE A 22 -9.34 -6.19 -12.39
N SER A 23 -9.21 -6.03 -11.06
CA SER A 23 -8.98 -4.73 -10.45
C SER A 23 -7.58 -4.20 -10.82
N ASN A 24 -7.44 -2.87 -10.81
CA ASN A 24 -6.15 -2.22 -11.02
C ASN A 24 -5.59 -1.73 -9.69
N TYR A 25 -4.30 -1.99 -9.47
CA TYR A 25 -3.59 -1.62 -8.25
C TYR A 25 -2.33 -0.86 -8.61
N TRP A 26 -2.06 0.24 -7.93
CA TRP A 26 -0.87 1.05 -8.17
C TRP A 26 -0.24 1.57 -6.87
N THR A 27 1.09 1.70 -6.88
CA THR A 27 1.84 2.42 -5.83
C THR A 27 3.08 3.06 -6.43
N ALA A 28 3.62 4.08 -5.76
CA ALA A 28 4.85 4.74 -6.16
C ALA A 28 6.03 3.76 -6.16
N VAL A 29 6.84 3.80 -7.23
CA VAL A 29 7.98 2.89 -7.39
C VAL A 29 9.18 3.39 -6.58
N MET A 30 9.81 2.49 -5.82
CA MET A 30 11.03 2.81 -5.10
C MET A 30 12.27 2.72 -6.01
N PHE A 31 13.14 3.72 -5.91
CA PHE A 31 14.45 3.78 -6.54
C PHE A 31 15.53 3.91 -5.47
N PHE A 32 16.69 3.31 -5.75
CA PHE A 32 17.94 3.56 -5.04
C PHE A 32 18.73 4.62 -5.80
N LYS A 33 19.08 5.72 -5.13
CA LYS A 33 19.96 6.77 -5.64
C LYS A 33 21.40 6.47 -5.24
N HIS A 34 22.22 6.13 -6.23
CA HIS A 34 23.64 5.88 -6.04
C HIS A 34 24.40 7.17 -5.66
N PRO A 35 25.55 7.05 -4.97
CA PRO A 35 26.40 8.20 -4.65
C PRO A 35 26.87 9.01 -5.88
N ASN A 36 26.94 8.36 -7.05
CA ASN A 36 27.25 9.03 -8.32
C ASN A 36 26.06 9.80 -8.94
N GLY A 37 24.92 9.86 -8.25
CA GLY A 37 23.70 10.55 -8.68
C GLY A 37 22.77 9.73 -9.58
N THR A 38 23.15 8.53 -10.02
CA THR A 38 22.29 7.67 -10.85
C THR A 38 21.22 6.95 -10.03
N TYR A 39 20.12 6.59 -10.68
CA TYR A 39 18.99 5.90 -10.05
C TYR A 39 18.87 4.47 -10.58
N LYS A 40 18.62 3.52 -9.69
CA LYS A 40 18.27 2.15 -10.03
C LYS A 40 16.91 1.79 -9.41
N ARG A 41 15.98 1.32 -10.24
CA ARG A 41 14.69 0.80 -9.74
C ARG A 41 14.96 -0.35 -8.78
N VAL A 42 14.34 -0.30 -7.60
CA VAL A 42 14.42 -1.39 -6.64
C VAL A 42 13.48 -2.51 -7.11
N PRO A 43 13.95 -3.75 -7.31
CA PRO A 43 13.09 -4.87 -7.65
C PRO A 43 12.09 -5.18 -6.53
N ILE A 44 10.92 -5.67 -6.91
CA ILE A 44 9.94 -6.21 -5.97
C ILE A 44 10.18 -7.71 -5.84
N MET A 45 10.13 -8.23 -4.62
CA MET A 45 10.27 -9.65 -4.33
C MET A 45 8.96 -10.25 -3.81
N GLN A 46 8.83 -11.56 -3.94
CA GLN A 46 7.69 -12.32 -3.46
C GLN A 46 7.47 -12.12 -1.95
N ASN A 47 6.21 -11.87 -1.55
CA ASN A 47 5.74 -11.93 -0.18
C ASN A 47 5.57 -13.38 0.29
N SER A 48 5.93 -13.68 1.54
CA SER A 48 5.79 -15.03 2.12
C SER A 48 4.34 -15.52 2.21
N ALA A 49 3.36 -14.61 2.13
CA ALA A 49 1.93 -14.96 2.05
C ALA A 49 1.49 -15.54 0.69
N LEU A 50 2.29 -15.39 -0.37
CA LEU A 50 1.95 -15.86 -1.71
C LEU A 50 2.47 -17.27 -1.99
N PRO A 51 1.77 -18.07 -2.84
CA PRO A 51 2.24 -19.39 -3.24
C PRO A 51 3.65 -19.38 -3.85
N ASN A 52 4.38 -20.49 -3.66
CA ASN A 52 5.70 -20.68 -4.28
C ASN A 52 5.61 -20.57 -5.82
N GLY A 53 6.62 -19.94 -6.42
CA GLY A 53 6.71 -19.75 -7.88
C GLY A 53 6.26 -18.37 -8.36
N ILE A 54 5.58 -17.58 -7.51
CA ILE A 54 5.32 -16.16 -7.79
C ILE A 54 6.59 -15.37 -7.47
N ASN A 55 7.10 -14.60 -8.44
CA ASN A 55 8.28 -13.76 -8.28
C ASN A 55 7.94 -12.29 -8.54
N GLY A 56 7.97 -11.48 -7.48
CA GLY A 56 7.62 -10.06 -7.53
C GLY A 56 6.13 -9.82 -7.32
N GLY A 57 5.65 -8.65 -7.77
CA GLY A 57 4.25 -8.22 -7.61
C GLY A 57 3.93 -7.67 -6.22
N MET A 58 2.76 -7.04 -6.11
CA MET A 58 2.21 -6.58 -4.82
C MET A 58 1.29 -7.66 -4.26
N THR A 59 1.24 -7.78 -2.93
CA THR A 59 0.25 -8.63 -2.28
C THR A 59 -0.94 -7.78 -1.90
N ILE A 60 -2.11 -8.12 -2.43
CA ILE A 60 -3.36 -7.41 -2.19
C ILE A 60 -4.22 -8.27 -1.26
N TYR A 61 -4.62 -7.68 -0.15
CA TYR A 61 -5.50 -8.32 0.82
C TYR A 61 -6.90 -7.69 0.76
N TYR A 62 -7.92 -8.55 0.81
CA TYR A 62 -9.31 -8.18 1.07
C TYR A 62 -9.75 -8.84 2.36
N THR A 63 -9.67 -8.13 3.49
CA THR A 63 -10.05 -8.68 4.81
C THR A 63 -11.41 -8.14 5.26
N GLN A 64 -12.19 -8.99 5.92
CA GLN A 64 -13.51 -8.60 6.46
C GLN A 64 -13.42 -8.12 7.90
N GLN A 65 -12.50 -8.70 8.68
CA GLN A 65 -12.13 -8.24 10.02
C GLN A 65 -10.62 -8.36 10.21
N ASP A 66 -10.10 -9.59 10.13
CA ASP A 66 -8.68 -9.91 10.23
C ASP A 66 -8.36 -11.19 9.43
N PHE A 67 -7.18 -11.78 9.62
CA PHE A 67 -6.76 -13.00 8.93
C PHE A 67 -7.39 -14.30 9.45
N ASN A 68 -8.05 -14.26 10.62
CA ASN A 68 -8.57 -15.44 11.32
C ASN A 68 -10.10 -15.47 11.38
N SER A 69 -10.78 -14.33 11.18
CA SER A 69 -12.22 -14.18 11.34
C SER A 69 -12.81 -13.16 10.36
N ASN A 70 -14.11 -13.30 10.06
CA ASN A 70 -14.88 -12.35 9.26
C ASN A 70 -15.64 -11.30 10.10
N GLY A 71 -15.57 -11.40 11.43
CA GLY A 71 -16.19 -10.46 12.37
C GLY A 71 -17.71 -10.51 12.46
N ASN A 72 -18.36 -11.42 11.73
CA ASN A 72 -19.81 -11.54 11.64
C ASN A 72 -20.55 -10.20 11.39
N GLN A 73 -19.88 -9.25 10.73
CA GLN A 73 -20.47 -7.99 10.29
C GLN A 73 -20.92 -8.13 8.83
N LYS A 74 -21.98 -7.42 8.44
CA LYS A 74 -22.33 -7.32 7.03
C LYS A 74 -21.25 -6.52 6.31
N ILE A 75 -20.54 -7.17 5.40
CA ILE A 75 -19.57 -6.55 4.51
C ILE A 75 -20.20 -6.38 3.12
N THR A 76 -20.10 -5.18 2.56
CA THR A 76 -20.60 -4.87 1.22
C THR A 76 -19.44 -4.94 0.24
N ALA A 77 -19.55 -5.78 -0.80
CA ALA A 77 -18.52 -5.86 -1.83
C ALA A 77 -18.40 -4.53 -2.60
N PHE A 78 -17.19 -4.24 -3.10
CA PHE A 78 -16.96 -3.13 -4.02
C PHE A 78 -17.86 -3.27 -5.25
N LYS A 79 -18.42 -2.14 -5.69
CA LYS A 79 -19.24 -2.10 -6.90
C LYS A 79 -18.34 -1.96 -8.14
N PRO A 80 -18.81 -2.39 -9.31
CA PRO A 80 -18.25 -2.00 -10.60
C PRO A 80 -17.86 -0.52 -10.65
N SER A 81 -16.71 -0.20 -11.25
CA SER A 81 -16.15 1.15 -11.37
C SER A 81 -15.80 1.88 -10.05
N PHE A 82 -15.72 1.19 -8.92
CA PHE A 82 -15.29 1.81 -7.65
C PHE A 82 -13.82 2.24 -7.72
N ARG A 83 -13.52 3.47 -7.26
CA ARG A 83 -12.17 4.04 -7.31
C ARG A 83 -11.86 4.68 -5.98
N MET A 84 -10.69 4.37 -5.42
CA MET A 84 -10.20 5.02 -4.22
C MET A 84 -8.69 5.16 -4.28
N THR A 85 -8.16 6.18 -3.61
CA THR A 85 -6.72 6.28 -3.33
C THR A 85 -6.51 6.37 -1.82
N VAL A 86 -5.28 6.23 -1.36
CA VAL A 86 -4.90 6.47 0.02
C VAL A 86 -3.54 7.13 0.10
N GLY A 87 -3.39 8.07 1.03
CA GLY A 87 -2.17 8.88 1.18
C GLY A 87 -2.15 10.06 0.22
N SER A 88 -1.00 10.72 0.14
CA SER A 88 -0.82 11.86 -0.74
C SER A 88 0.65 12.06 -1.11
N PRO A 89 1.00 12.26 -2.39
CA PRO A 89 2.35 12.58 -2.81
C PRO A 89 2.85 13.95 -2.31
N THR A 90 1.95 14.81 -1.80
CA THR A 90 2.33 16.14 -1.31
C THR A 90 2.69 16.17 0.17
N THR A 91 2.50 15.07 0.91
CA THR A 91 2.87 14.97 2.33
C THR A 91 4.39 15.09 2.47
N ASN A 92 4.84 16.16 3.14
CA ASN A 92 6.26 16.50 3.24
C ASN A 92 6.77 16.67 4.69
N GLY A 93 5.88 16.51 5.67
CA GLY A 93 6.15 16.58 7.10
C GLY A 93 5.98 15.24 7.82
N LEU A 94 6.85 14.96 8.79
CA LEU A 94 6.83 13.71 9.56
C LEU A 94 5.56 13.57 10.43
N ASN A 95 5.04 14.68 10.97
CA ASN A 95 3.83 14.65 11.80
C ASN A 95 2.61 14.25 10.97
N ASP A 96 2.51 14.75 9.74
CA ASP A 96 1.44 14.38 8.81
C ASP A 96 1.57 12.91 8.41
N ALA A 97 2.78 12.45 8.06
CA ALA A 97 3.03 11.03 7.75
C ALA A 97 2.62 10.09 8.91
N LYS A 98 2.94 10.45 10.16
CA LYS A 98 2.50 9.73 11.35
C LYS A 98 0.97 9.70 11.50
N GLY A 99 0.31 10.80 11.14
CA GLY A 99 -1.15 10.93 11.18
C GLY A 99 -1.90 10.03 10.20
N HIS A 100 -1.25 9.58 9.12
CA HIS A 100 -1.84 8.65 8.15
C HIS A 100 -1.72 7.21 8.66
N ALA A 101 -2.72 6.76 9.42
CA ALA A 101 -2.77 5.39 9.94
C ALA A 101 -2.75 4.35 8.80
N GLY A 102 -1.88 3.33 8.92
CA GLY A 102 -1.76 2.25 7.94
C GLY A 102 -0.94 2.57 6.69
N LEU A 103 -0.27 3.73 6.62
CA LEU A 103 0.74 4.03 5.60
C LEU A 103 2.13 3.90 6.21
N ARG A 104 2.78 2.75 6.03
CA ARG A 104 3.97 2.38 6.81
C ARG A 104 5.06 1.73 5.98
N PHE A 105 6.28 1.79 6.53
CA PHE A 105 7.44 1.02 6.10
C PHE A 105 7.81 0.01 7.17
N VAL A 106 8.33 -1.16 6.78
CA VAL A 106 8.90 -2.14 7.71
C VAL A 106 10.31 -2.49 7.23
N CYS A 107 11.29 -2.36 8.12
CA CYS A 107 12.66 -2.79 7.87
C CYS A 107 12.78 -4.29 8.13
N LEU A 108 12.81 -5.09 7.07
CA LEU A 108 12.72 -6.54 7.16
C LEU A 108 14.03 -7.15 7.67
N THR A 109 13.94 -8.09 8.60
CA THR A 109 15.04 -9.03 8.89
C THR A 109 14.95 -10.23 7.94
N ASP A 110 13.72 -10.64 7.64
CA ASP A 110 13.31 -11.63 6.65
C ASP A 110 11.90 -11.28 6.12
N LYS A 111 11.40 -12.06 5.16
CA LYS A 111 10.08 -11.82 4.52
C LYS A 111 8.88 -11.94 5.48
N ASN A 112 9.04 -12.52 6.68
CA ASN A 112 7.99 -12.65 7.69
C ASN A 112 8.02 -11.52 8.72
N THR A 113 9.00 -10.62 8.66
CA THR A 113 9.04 -9.44 9.53
C THR A 113 7.83 -8.55 9.24
N ARG A 114 7.10 -8.15 10.29
CA ARG A 114 5.94 -7.24 10.19
C ARG A 114 6.06 -5.99 11.06
N LEU A 115 6.93 -6.02 12.07
CA LEU A 115 7.09 -4.94 13.03
C LEU A 115 8.58 -4.65 13.29
N PRO A 116 8.94 -3.44 13.75
CA PRO A 116 8.05 -2.28 13.93
C PRO A 116 7.66 -1.63 12.58
N GLU A 117 6.49 -1.02 12.55
CA GLU A 117 6.06 -0.14 11.46
C GLU A 117 6.65 1.26 11.66
N LEU A 118 7.15 1.85 10.57
CA LEU A 118 7.81 3.15 10.51
C LEU A 118 7.00 4.11 9.64
N PRO A 119 6.88 5.39 10.01
CA PRO A 119 6.16 6.39 9.20
C PRO A 119 6.99 6.90 8.01
N ASP A 120 8.25 6.50 7.91
CA ASP A 120 9.24 7.02 6.98
C ASP A 120 10.26 5.95 6.58
N PHE A 121 11.15 6.29 5.65
CA PHE A 121 12.14 5.31 5.19
C PHE A 121 13.04 4.82 6.34
N PRO A 122 13.30 3.50 6.42
CA PRO A 122 14.30 2.97 7.32
C PRO A 122 15.65 3.68 7.16
N THR A 123 16.22 4.14 8.27
CA THR A 123 17.48 4.91 8.31
C THR A 123 18.75 4.04 8.23
N LYS A 124 18.58 2.72 8.09
CA LYS A 124 19.67 1.75 8.01
C LYS A 124 19.36 0.67 6.96
N PRO A 125 20.38 -0.01 6.43
CA PRO A 125 20.16 -1.18 5.58
C PRO A 125 19.32 -2.26 6.28
N CYS A 126 18.32 -2.77 5.57
CA CYS A 126 17.43 -3.84 6.05
C CYS A 126 17.86 -5.18 5.45
N LYS A 127 18.17 -6.16 6.31
CA LYS A 127 18.75 -7.46 5.91
C LYS A 127 17.85 -8.24 4.95
N GLY A 128 16.54 -8.14 5.15
CA GLY A 128 15.52 -8.81 4.36
C GLY A 128 14.80 -7.90 3.37
N GLY A 129 15.27 -6.67 3.15
CA GLY A 129 14.61 -5.66 2.31
C GLY A 129 13.71 -4.69 3.06
N ILE A 130 12.94 -3.89 2.32
CA ILE A 130 11.96 -2.94 2.87
C ILE A 130 10.57 -3.38 2.43
N MET A 131 9.60 -3.40 3.33
CA MET A 131 8.20 -3.53 2.97
C MET A 131 7.51 -2.19 3.07
N THR A 132 6.66 -1.85 2.10
CA THR A 132 5.67 -0.78 2.21
C THR A 132 4.30 -1.37 2.41
N VAL A 133 3.53 -0.78 3.34
CA VAL A 133 2.17 -1.18 3.68
C VAL A 133 1.24 0.00 3.43
N HIS A 134 0.14 -0.25 2.73
CA HIS A 134 -0.91 0.74 2.45
C HIS A 134 -2.26 0.16 2.82
N HIS A 135 -2.84 0.60 3.93
CA HIS A 135 -4.22 0.26 4.29
C HIS A 135 -5.19 1.29 3.77
N PHE A 136 -6.19 0.82 3.03
CA PHE A 136 -7.26 1.66 2.55
C PHE A 136 -8.37 1.80 3.60
N PRO A 137 -9.08 2.94 3.60
CA PRO A 137 -10.35 3.09 4.31
C PRO A 137 -11.35 1.97 3.98
N SER A 138 -12.18 1.58 4.95
CA SER A 138 -13.17 0.51 4.79
C SER A 138 -14.61 0.93 5.13
N CYS A 139 -14.86 2.22 5.30
CA CYS A 139 -16.20 2.78 5.51
C CYS A 139 -16.56 3.67 4.33
N TRP A 140 -17.64 3.32 3.63
CA TRP A 140 -18.13 3.99 2.43
C TRP A 140 -19.38 4.83 2.72
N ASP A 141 -19.53 5.98 2.05
CA ASP A 141 -20.70 6.86 2.14
C ASP A 141 -22.02 6.24 1.65
N GLY A 142 -21.94 5.09 0.97
CA GLY A 142 -23.09 4.34 0.48
C GLY A 142 -23.69 4.88 -0.83
N LYS A 143 -23.09 5.94 -1.40
CA LYS A 143 -23.62 6.70 -2.52
C LYS A 143 -22.63 6.82 -3.68
N ASN A 144 -21.42 7.29 -3.42
CA ASN A 144 -20.48 7.71 -4.48
C ASN A 144 -19.44 6.62 -4.75
N LEU A 145 -19.34 6.14 -5.99
CA LEU A 145 -18.32 5.16 -6.39
C LEU A 145 -16.90 5.76 -6.49
N ASP A 146 -16.86 7.08 -6.56
CA ASP A 146 -15.66 7.89 -6.65
C ASP A 146 -15.99 9.32 -6.17
N SER A 147 -14.97 10.07 -5.76
CA SER A 147 -15.05 11.49 -5.40
C SER A 147 -13.99 12.29 -6.17
N PRO A 148 -14.10 13.62 -6.31
CA PRO A 148 -13.11 14.41 -7.07
C PRO A 148 -11.67 14.27 -6.56
N ASP A 149 -11.49 13.92 -5.29
CA ASP A 149 -10.21 13.65 -4.65
C ASP A 149 -9.90 12.14 -4.52
N HIS A 150 -10.77 11.27 -5.04
CA HIS A 150 -10.71 9.81 -4.91
C HIS A 150 -10.66 9.29 -3.46
N GLN A 151 -10.96 10.10 -2.45
CA GLN A 151 -10.79 9.75 -1.04
C GLN A 151 -12.02 10.07 -0.17
N SER A 152 -12.65 11.24 -0.36
CA SER A 152 -13.70 11.75 0.54
C SER A 152 -15.01 10.95 0.58
N HIS A 153 -15.25 10.05 -0.38
CA HIS A 153 -16.36 9.10 -0.33
C HIS A 153 -16.09 7.90 0.61
N MET A 154 -14.88 7.83 1.15
CA MET A 154 -14.41 6.81 2.09
C MET A 154 -13.94 7.44 3.42
N TYR A 155 -14.02 6.65 4.48
CA TYR A 155 -13.62 7.07 5.82
C TYR A 155 -12.74 6.03 6.51
N ASN A 156 -11.57 6.48 6.97
CA ASN A 156 -10.61 5.59 7.61
C ASN A 156 -10.94 5.40 9.10
N THR A 157 -11.18 4.16 9.49
CA THR A 157 -11.31 3.72 10.88
C THR A 157 -10.27 2.68 11.25
N ALA A 158 -9.35 2.38 10.33
CA ALA A 158 -8.30 1.41 10.52
C ALA A 158 -7.31 1.89 11.59
N LYS A 159 -6.69 0.92 12.23
CA LYS A 159 -5.52 1.12 13.08
C LYS A 159 -4.30 0.55 12.37
N GLU A 160 -3.14 0.69 13.01
CA GLU A 160 -1.88 0.08 12.56
C GLU A 160 -1.95 -1.46 12.55
N ALA A 161 -1.02 -2.10 11.84
CA ALA A 161 -0.75 -3.54 11.88
C ALA A 161 -1.98 -4.48 11.76
N PHE A 162 -2.63 -4.54 10.58
CA PHE A 162 -3.82 -5.36 10.23
C PHE A 162 -4.88 -5.50 11.34
N SER A 163 -5.00 -4.48 12.18
CA SER A 163 -5.91 -4.51 13.32
C SER A 163 -7.34 -4.25 12.85
N PRO A 164 -8.34 -4.90 13.48
CA PRO A 164 -9.74 -4.66 13.16
C PRO A 164 -10.08 -3.16 13.23
N ALA A 165 -10.66 -2.65 12.14
CA ALA A 165 -11.09 -1.27 12.05
C ALA A 165 -12.23 -0.96 13.04
N GLY A 166 -12.25 0.27 13.57
CA GLY A 166 -13.34 0.76 14.42
C GLY A 166 -14.68 0.87 13.68
N PRO A 167 -15.81 1.08 14.37
CA PRO A 167 -17.13 1.17 13.73
C PRO A 167 -17.22 2.33 12.73
N CYS A 168 -17.98 2.13 11.66
CA CYS A 168 -18.18 3.17 10.66
C CYS A 168 -19.04 4.33 11.19
N PRO A 169 -18.67 5.59 10.88
CA PRO A 169 -19.47 6.75 11.29
C PRO A 169 -20.75 6.86 10.47
N ALA A 170 -21.71 7.66 10.95
CA ALA A 170 -22.97 7.89 10.24
C ALA A 170 -22.79 8.54 8.86
N SER A 171 -21.70 9.29 8.63
CA SER A 171 -21.37 9.86 7.33
C SER A 171 -20.92 8.80 6.31
N HIS A 172 -20.42 7.65 6.76
CA HIS A 172 -19.89 6.58 5.93
C HIS A 172 -20.36 5.21 6.42
N PRO A 173 -21.68 4.95 6.44
CA PRO A 173 -22.26 3.86 7.22
C PRO A 173 -22.05 2.47 6.62
N VAL A 174 -21.56 2.36 5.38
CA VAL A 174 -21.45 1.08 4.68
C VAL A 174 -20.06 0.49 4.90
N ARG A 175 -19.98 -0.63 5.62
CA ARG A 175 -18.74 -1.39 5.78
C ARG A 175 -18.39 -2.11 4.48
N MET A 176 -17.17 -1.88 4.00
CA MET A 176 -16.54 -2.56 2.87
C MET A 176 -15.40 -3.47 3.36
N PRO A 177 -14.88 -4.41 2.55
CA PRO A 177 -13.64 -5.11 2.87
C PRO A 177 -12.51 -4.10 3.11
N GLN A 178 -11.65 -4.37 4.08
CA GLN A 178 -10.41 -3.65 4.24
C GLN A 178 -9.44 -4.12 3.17
N VAL A 179 -9.08 -3.20 2.28
CA VAL A 179 -8.05 -3.41 1.28
C VAL A 179 -6.70 -3.01 1.86
N ALA A 180 -5.70 -3.85 1.68
CA ALA A 180 -4.33 -3.53 2.09
C ALA A 180 -3.32 -4.04 1.06
N TYR A 181 -2.31 -3.23 0.77
CA TYR A 181 -1.20 -3.61 -0.10
C TYR A 181 0.05 -3.85 0.75
N GLU A 182 0.74 -4.96 0.51
CA GLU A 182 2.12 -5.16 0.96
C GLU A 182 3.01 -5.28 -0.28
N THR A 183 4.00 -4.38 -0.39
CA THR A 183 5.04 -4.44 -1.43
C THR A 183 6.40 -4.63 -0.81
N LEU A 184 7.07 -5.74 -1.12
CA LEU A 184 8.40 -6.05 -0.60
C LEU A 184 9.46 -5.66 -1.62
N TRP A 185 10.29 -4.68 -1.27
CA TRP A 185 11.38 -4.14 -2.07
C TRP A 185 12.69 -4.85 -1.72
N ASP A 186 13.34 -5.46 -2.71
CA ASP A 186 14.64 -6.12 -2.55
C ASP A 186 15.77 -5.07 -2.53
N THR A 187 15.92 -4.44 -1.37
CA THR A 187 16.98 -3.48 -1.10
C THR A 187 18.30 -4.14 -0.68
N THR A 188 18.34 -5.46 -0.54
CA THR A 188 19.50 -6.19 0.00
C THR A 188 20.74 -6.07 -0.89
N GLN A 189 20.52 -5.92 -2.20
CA GLN A 189 21.57 -5.69 -3.19
C GLN A 189 22.35 -4.38 -3.01
N PHE A 190 21.83 -3.44 -2.20
CA PHE A 190 22.42 -2.10 -2.04
C PHE A 190 23.19 -1.92 -0.72
N THR A 191 23.24 -2.93 0.15
CA THR A 191 23.86 -2.81 1.48
C THR A 191 25.34 -2.37 1.42
N ASN A 192 26.09 -2.83 0.42
CA ASN A 192 27.51 -2.50 0.26
C ASN A 192 27.79 -1.13 -0.40
N VAL A 193 26.76 -0.46 -0.90
CA VAL A 193 26.85 0.83 -1.60
C VAL A 193 26.04 1.93 -0.92
N TRP A 194 25.72 1.73 0.36
CA TRP A 194 25.01 2.71 1.18
C TRP A 194 25.79 4.03 1.30
N PRO A 195 25.13 5.20 1.30
CA PRO A 195 25.80 6.49 1.44
C PRO A 195 26.62 6.60 2.74
N LYS A 196 27.88 7.03 2.62
CA LYS A 196 28.79 7.19 3.77
C LYS A 196 28.45 8.40 4.66
N ASP A 197 27.70 9.36 4.12
CA ASP A 197 27.24 10.56 4.82
C ASP A 197 26.00 10.29 5.71
N GLY A 198 25.48 9.06 5.70
CA GLY A 198 24.30 8.68 6.46
C GLY A 198 22.98 9.11 5.83
N SER A 199 22.99 9.68 4.63
CA SER A 199 21.76 10.02 3.90
C SER A 199 20.97 8.76 3.52
N ASN A 200 19.64 8.89 3.46
CA ASN A 200 18.79 7.81 2.98
C ASN A 200 18.88 7.74 1.44
N PRO A 201 19.26 6.59 0.84
CA PRO A 201 19.43 6.49 -0.60
C PRO A 201 18.11 6.24 -1.34
N PHE A 202 17.00 6.01 -0.64
CA PHE A 202 15.74 5.65 -1.30
C PHE A 202 14.93 6.88 -1.71
N VAL A 203 14.31 6.78 -2.88
CA VAL A 203 13.46 7.82 -3.46
C VAL A 203 12.24 7.15 -4.10
N LEU A 204 11.03 7.62 -3.80
CA LEU A 204 9.82 7.21 -4.51
C LEU A 204 9.73 7.91 -5.87
N SER A 205 9.01 7.33 -6.83
CA SER A 205 8.97 7.75 -8.24
C SER A 205 8.54 9.20 -8.50
N TYR A 206 7.92 9.87 -7.54
CA TYR A 206 7.55 11.29 -7.61
C TYR A 206 8.55 12.23 -6.91
N GLY A 207 9.71 11.71 -6.50
CA GLY A 207 10.83 12.50 -5.95
C GLY A 207 10.93 12.55 -4.43
N ASP A 208 10.06 11.86 -3.68
CA ASP A 208 10.14 11.82 -2.22
C ASP A 208 11.28 10.95 -1.73
N ASN A 209 12.23 11.58 -1.03
CA ASN A 209 13.41 10.97 -0.42
C ASN A 209 13.28 10.79 1.10
N LYS A 210 12.10 11.01 1.67
CA LYS A 210 11.76 10.86 3.09
C LYS A 210 10.79 9.69 3.32
N GLY A 211 9.92 9.42 2.34
CA GLY A 211 8.90 8.37 2.39
C GLY A 211 7.55 8.84 2.93
N TYR A 212 7.43 10.12 3.30
CA TYR A 212 6.24 10.69 3.94
C TYR A 212 5.01 10.70 3.04
N GLY A 213 5.19 10.82 1.73
CA GLY A 213 4.09 10.88 0.77
C GLY A 213 3.74 9.54 0.14
N THR A 214 4.08 8.43 0.78
CA THR A 214 3.70 7.11 0.31
C THR A 214 2.19 7.05 0.09
N HIS A 215 1.77 6.52 -1.06
CA HIS A 215 0.37 6.47 -1.48
C HIS A 215 0.13 5.28 -2.41
N ALA A 216 -1.14 4.93 -2.56
CA ALA A 216 -1.58 3.84 -3.40
C ALA A 216 -2.98 4.09 -3.94
N ASP A 217 -3.26 3.45 -5.08
CA ASP A 217 -4.53 3.47 -5.80
C ASP A 217 -5.04 2.03 -5.91
#